data_AF-A0A3B9X1R3-F1
#
_entry.id   AF-A0A3B9X1R3-F1
#
_cell.length_a   1.000
_cell.length_b   1.000
_cell.length_c   1.000
_cell.angle_alpha   90.00
_cell.angle_beta   90.00
_cell.angle_gamma   90.00
#
_symmetry.space_group_name_H-M   'P 1'
#
loop_
_entity.id
_entity.type
_entity.pdbx_description
1 polymer ?
#
loop_
_entity_poly.entity_id
_entity_poly.type
_entity_poly.pdbx_seq_one_letter_code
_entity_poly.pdbx_strand_id
1 'polypeptide(L)'
;MYSRNIFAIMFSLSTLISSTLLQAQESSSVSIEGLDQPVEILKDRWGISHIYAQTEHDLFFAQGYSAARDRLFQFEIWRAQATGTTAEILGPRAIERDHGTRLFKFRGDMNDEMNHYHPRGVEIITAFVDGVNAYINVALEDPDNLSLPFKLLGIQPKHWTPEVVISRHQGLLGNIVAELKTGRAVCTIGEDKVRQLQYYHPHDPILELDPMIDCDSLVQNDILGLYNAYRTGIDFQPSDLAVAENRNTNESFQSLAATLENEERELQKRSIEDIGSNNWVVSGDLTQDGWPLMINDPHRAQAVPSLRYWVHL
;
A
#
# COMPACT_ATOMS: atom_id res chain seq x y z
N MET A 1 0.35 -18.72 76.88
CA MET A 1 0.91 -19.58 75.81
C MET A 1 -0.27 -20.32 75.20
N TYR A 2 -0.75 -20.00 74.00
CA TYR A 2 -0.15 -20.36 72.69
C TYR A 2 0.13 -21.87 72.59
N SER A 3 -0.37 -22.63 71.60
CA SER A 3 -1.30 -22.31 70.49
C SER A 3 -1.73 -23.60 69.75
N ARG A 4 -2.78 -23.52 68.90
CA ARG A 4 -3.04 -24.43 67.73
C ARG A 4 -3.37 -25.90 68.10
N ASN A 5 -4.06 -26.73 67.32
CA ASN A 5 -4.72 -26.72 65.99
C ASN A 5 -5.91 -27.73 66.11
N ILE A 6 -6.95 -27.83 65.27
CA ILE A 6 -7.41 -27.19 64.01
C ILE A 6 -8.96 -27.19 64.03
N PHE A 7 -9.63 -26.33 63.25
CA PHE A 7 -11.06 -26.47 62.92
C PHE A 7 -11.19 -26.81 61.43
N ALA A 8 -11.96 -27.83 61.06
CA ALA A 8 -12.27 -28.16 59.67
C ALA A 8 -13.72 -27.75 59.38
N ILE A 9 -13.92 -26.73 58.55
CA ILE A 9 -15.22 -26.36 57.99
C ILE A 9 -15.06 -26.34 56.47
N MET A 10 -15.84 -27.17 55.79
CA MET A 10 -15.96 -27.12 54.33
C MET A 10 -16.61 -25.79 53.93
N PHE A 11 -15.88 -24.97 53.18
CA PHE A 11 -16.48 -23.88 52.42
C PHE A 11 -16.68 -24.37 50.97
N SER A 12 -17.93 -24.63 50.60
CA SER A 12 -18.30 -24.87 49.20
C SER A 12 -18.16 -23.56 48.44
N LEU A 13 -17.02 -23.39 47.76
CA LEU A 13 -16.73 -22.22 46.95
C LEU A 13 -17.61 -22.26 45.69
N SER A 14 -18.77 -21.61 45.74
CA SER A 14 -19.58 -21.33 44.56
C SER A 14 -18.78 -20.40 43.64
N THR A 15 -18.20 -20.99 42.59
CA THR A 15 -17.44 -20.30 41.57
C THR A 15 -18.35 -19.29 40.86
N LEU A 16 -18.16 -18.01 41.20
CA LEU A 16 -18.59 -16.88 40.39
C LEU A 16 -17.75 -16.86 39.09
N ILE A 17 -18.07 -17.78 38.19
CA ILE A 17 -17.65 -17.71 36.81
C ILE A 17 -18.49 -16.61 36.15
N SER A 18 -18.07 -15.36 36.30
CA SER A 18 -18.58 -14.23 35.52
C SER A 18 -18.06 -14.31 34.09
N SER A 19 -18.37 -15.41 33.40
CA SER A 19 -18.09 -15.63 31.98
C SER A 19 -19.17 -14.99 31.13
N THR A 20 -19.13 -13.66 31.03
CA THR A 20 -19.67 -12.92 29.87
C THR A 20 -18.82 -11.68 29.62
N LEU A 21 -17.62 -11.87 29.08
CA LEU A 21 -17.09 -10.91 28.11
C LEU A 21 -17.90 -11.05 26.81
N LEU A 22 -19.18 -10.65 26.89
CA LEU A 22 -19.89 -10.16 25.73
C LEU A 22 -19.25 -8.82 25.41
N GLN A 23 -18.23 -8.83 24.56
CA GLN A 23 -18.01 -7.68 23.68
C GLN A 23 -19.30 -7.54 22.88
N ALA A 24 -20.16 -6.63 23.34
CA ALA A 24 -21.34 -6.26 22.58
C ALA A 24 -20.86 -5.81 21.21
N GLN A 25 -21.47 -6.34 20.15
CA GLN A 25 -21.21 -5.88 18.80
C GLN A 25 -21.64 -4.41 18.74
N GLU A 26 -20.65 -3.50 18.76
CA GLU A 26 -20.91 -2.07 18.76
C GLU A 26 -21.60 -1.68 17.45
N SER A 27 -22.91 -1.43 17.54
CA SER A 27 -23.68 -0.88 16.45
C SER A 27 -23.69 0.63 16.57
N SER A 28 -23.20 1.30 15.53
CA SER A 28 -23.31 2.74 15.36
C SER A 28 -23.94 3.04 14.01
N SER A 29 -24.73 4.10 13.96
CA SER A 29 -25.32 4.62 12.72
C SER A 29 -24.87 6.06 12.57
N VAL A 30 -24.37 6.40 11.38
CA VAL A 30 -23.86 7.73 11.06
C VAL A 30 -24.55 8.18 9.77
N SER A 31 -25.01 9.43 9.74
CA SER A 31 -25.51 10.03 8.51
C SER A 31 -24.32 10.60 7.74
N ILE A 32 -24.14 10.17 6.51
CA ILE A 32 -23.05 10.61 5.63
C ILE A 32 -23.67 11.17 4.35
N GLU A 33 -23.25 12.36 3.94
CA GLU A 33 -23.66 12.97 2.68
C GLU A 33 -23.05 12.19 1.50
N GLY A 34 -23.83 11.99 0.43
CA GLY A 34 -23.41 11.26 -0.77
C GLY A 34 -23.95 9.83 -0.89
N LEU A 35 -24.58 9.26 0.14
CA LEU A 35 -25.30 7.98 0.01
C LEU A 35 -26.73 8.20 -0.51
N ASP A 36 -27.12 7.45 -1.54
CA ASP A 36 -28.49 7.44 -2.07
C ASP A 36 -29.42 6.56 -1.22
N GLN A 37 -28.90 5.45 -0.69
CA GLN A 37 -29.62 4.49 0.15
C GLN A 37 -28.82 4.06 1.39
N PRO A 38 -29.47 3.50 2.44
CA PRO A 38 -28.77 2.95 3.59
C PRO A 38 -27.81 1.82 3.20
N VAL A 39 -26.61 1.84 3.78
CA VAL A 39 -25.58 0.81 3.66
C VAL A 39 -25.29 0.19 5.01
N GLU A 40 -25.13 -1.12 5.07
CA GLU A 40 -24.63 -1.84 6.25
C GLU A 40 -23.16 -2.24 6.05
N ILE A 41 -22.32 -1.99 7.05
CA ILE A 41 -20.91 -2.46 7.07
C ILE A 41 -20.71 -3.33 8.32
N LEU A 42 -20.71 -4.65 8.12
CA LEU A 42 -20.39 -5.60 9.17
C LEU A 42 -18.88 -5.83 9.22
N LYS A 43 -18.23 -5.46 10.33
CA LYS A 43 -16.84 -5.81 10.61
C LYS A 43 -16.77 -7.18 11.27
N ASP A 44 -16.05 -8.11 10.65
CA ASP A 44 -15.82 -9.44 11.23
C ASP A 44 -14.75 -9.41 12.34
N ARG A 45 -14.50 -10.57 12.97
CA ARG A 45 -13.50 -10.72 14.04
C ARG A 45 -12.05 -10.45 13.62
N TRP A 46 -11.77 -10.42 12.32
CA TRP A 46 -10.46 -10.12 11.74
C TRP A 46 -10.36 -8.67 11.24
N GLY A 47 -11.44 -7.89 11.37
CA GLY A 47 -11.52 -6.51 10.88
C GLY A 47 -11.85 -6.40 9.39
N ILE A 48 -12.25 -7.50 8.72
CA ILE A 48 -12.71 -7.50 7.32
C ILE A 48 -14.08 -6.83 7.27
N SER A 49 -14.26 -5.92 6.31
CA SER A 49 -15.58 -5.32 6.03
C SER A 49 -16.40 -6.21 5.12
N HIS A 50 -17.63 -6.51 5.52
CA HIS A 50 -18.69 -7.01 4.65
C HIS A 50 -19.68 -5.88 4.44
N ILE A 51 -19.75 -5.37 3.22
CA ILE A 51 -20.52 -4.18 2.84
C ILE A 51 -21.77 -4.64 2.10
N TYR A 52 -22.94 -4.17 2.51
CA TYR A 52 -24.21 -4.48 1.88
C TYR A 52 -24.93 -3.17 1.51
N ALA A 53 -25.12 -2.95 0.22
CA ALA A 53 -25.73 -1.74 -0.34
C ALA A 53 -26.83 -2.09 -1.35
N GLN A 54 -27.75 -1.15 -1.58
CA GLN A 54 -28.85 -1.32 -2.56
C GLN A 54 -28.48 -0.84 -3.97
N THR A 55 -27.42 -0.04 -4.10
CA THR A 55 -26.90 0.46 -5.37
C THR A 55 -25.39 0.21 -5.45
N GLU A 56 -24.85 0.09 -6.66
CA GLU A 56 -23.40 -0.04 -6.85
C GLU A 56 -22.67 1.25 -6.50
N HIS A 57 -23.30 2.41 -6.67
CA HIS A 57 -22.76 3.70 -6.22
C HIS A 57 -22.48 3.66 -4.71
N ASP A 58 -23.50 3.33 -3.91
CA ASP A 58 -23.39 3.26 -2.46
C ASP A 58 -22.42 2.16 -2.00
N LEU A 59 -22.31 1.06 -2.76
CA LEU A 59 -21.36 -0.03 -2.50
C LEU A 59 -19.91 0.43 -2.62
N PHE A 60 -19.55 1.09 -3.74
CA PHE A 60 -18.19 1.59 -3.97
C PHE A 60 -17.86 2.80 -3.08
N PHE A 61 -18.85 3.67 -2.81
CA PHE A 61 -18.73 4.73 -1.81
C PHE A 61 -18.40 4.18 -0.42
N ALA A 62 -19.17 3.20 0.06
CA ALA A 62 -18.92 2.58 1.35
C ALA A 62 -17.59 1.80 1.40
N GLN A 63 -17.16 1.21 0.27
CA GLN A 63 -15.83 0.61 0.15
C GLN A 63 -14.72 1.66 0.35
N GLY A 64 -14.83 2.82 -0.30
CA GLY A 64 -13.89 3.94 -0.16
C GLY A 64 -13.86 4.47 1.27
N TYR A 65 -15.04 4.73 1.86
CA TYR A 65 -15.20 5.17 3.24
C TYR A 65 -14.59 4.19 4.24
N SER A 66 -14.88 2.89 4.10
CA SER A 66 -14.32 1.84 4.96
C SER A 66 -12.81 1.72 4.83
N ALA A 67 -12.27 1.77 3.61
CA ALA A 67 -10.84 1.67 3.38
C ALA A 67 -10.09 2.87 3.94
N ALA A 68 -10.61 4.09 3.75
CA ALA A 68 -10.08 5.30 4.36
C ALA A 68 -10.15 5.24 5.90
N ARG A 69 -11.24 4.73 6.48
CA ARG A 69 -11.38 4.53 7.94
C ARG A 69 -10.29 3.66 8.53
N ASP A 70 -9.94 2.58 7.86
CA ASP A 70 -8.93 1.65 8.34
C ASP A 70 -7.48 2.12 8.02
N ARG A 71 -7.28 2.99 7.02
CA ARG A 71 -5.97 3.24 6.40
C ARG A 71 -5.64 4.72 6.12
N LEU A 72 -6.33 5.66 6.75
CA LEU A 72 -6.23 7.11 6.48
C LEU A 72 -4.80 7.65 6.32
N PHE A 73 -3.86 7.24 7.18
CA PHE A 73 -2.46 7.66 7.08
C PHE A 73 -1.77 7.12 5.82
N GLN A 74 -1.95 5.84 5.51
CA GLN A 74 -1.46 5.25 4.26
C GLN A 74 -2.06 5.95 3.04
N PHE A 75 -3.34 6.35 3.13
CA PHE A 75 -4.04 7.03 2.05
C PHE A 75 -3.50 8.45 1.80
N GLU A 76 -3.14 9.21 2.84
CA GLU A 76 -2.48 10.52 2.65
C GLU A 76 -1.08 10.37 2.04
N ILE A 77 -0.30 9.37 2.49
CA ILE A 77 1.03 9.10 1.91
C ILE A 77 0.92 8.70 0.42
N TRP A 78 0.01 7.80 0.08
CA TRP A 78 -0.25 7.40 -1.32
C TRP A 78 -0.77 8.56 -2.17
N ARG A 79 -1.65 9.41 -1.63
CA ARG A 79 -2.09 10.64 -2.30
C ARG A 79 -0.90 11.53 -2.62
N ALA A 80 -0.02 11.80 -1.66
CA ALA A 80 1.15 12.64 -1.86
C ALA A 80 2.15 12.05 -2.89
N GLN A 81 2.35 10.72 -2.88
CA GLN A 81 3.15 10.01 -3.88
C GLN A 81 2.54 10.02 -5.29
N ALA A 82 1.20 9.97 -5.38
CA ALA A 82 0.45 10.02 -6.64
C ALA A 82 0.39 11.43 -7.25
N THR A 83 0.17 12.46 -6.43
CA THR A 83 0.05 13.85 -6.89
C THR A 83 1.40 14.54 -7.07
N GLY A 84 2.47 13.98 -6.48
CA GLY A 84 3.78 14.61 -6.43
C GLY A 84 3.73 15.82 -5.49
N THR A 85 3.33 15.58 -4.24
CA THR A 85 3.32 16.57 -3.15
C THR A 85 3.97 15.99 -1.88
N THR A 86 4.91 15.07 -2.04
CA THR A 86 5.67 14.43 -0.95
C THR A 86 6.62 15.41 -0.26
N ALA A 87 7.10 16.43 -0.98
CA ALA A 87 7.93 17.50 -0.41
C ALA A 87 7.17 18.40 0.57
N GLU A 88 5.84 18.38 0.58
CA GLU A 88 5.02 19.04 1.60
C GLU A 88 5.09 18.31 2.96
N ILE A 89 5.42 17.02 2.95
CA ILE A 89 5.51 16.17 4.14
C ILE A 89 6.97 15.99 4.57
N LEU A 90 7.87 15.73 3.62
CA LEU A 90 9.28 15.37 3.90
C LEU A 90 10.27 16.52 3.62
N GLY A 91 9.77 17.68 3.21
CA GLY A 91 10.58 18.85 2.88
C GLY A 91 11.44 18.68 1.61
N PRO A 92 12.52 19.50 1.46
CA PRO A 92 13.28 19.60 0.22
C PRO A 92 13.86 18.28 -0.33
N ARG A 93 14.13 17.30 0.52
CA ARG A 93 14.67 15.99 0.11
C ARG A 93 13.75 15.17 -0.80
N ALA A 94 12.47 15.52 -0.89
CA ALA A 94 11.50 14.89 -1.78
C ALA A 94 11.15 15.70 -3.04
N ILE A 95 11.85 16.82 -3.31
CA ILE A 95 11.60 17.63 -4.53
C ILE A 95 11.84 16.83 -5.81
N GLU A 96 12.94 16.08 -5.91
CA GLU A 96 13.24 15.25 -7.08
C GLU A 96 12.22 14.10 -7.26
N ARG A 97 11.70 13.55 -6.15
CA ARG A 97 10.57 12.61 -6.17
C ARG A 97 9.33 13.25 -6.76
N ASP A 98 8.95 14.44 -6.30
CA ASP A 98 7.75 15.13 -6.78
C ASP A 98 7.89 15.57 -8.24
N HIS A 99 9.09 15.97 -8.66
CA HIS A 99 9.41 16.22 -10.06
C HIS A 99 9.25 14.95 -10.90
N GLY A 100 9.83 13.83 -10.45
CA GLY A 100 9.67 12.50 -11.06
C GLY A 100 8.19 12.11 -11.18
N THR A 101 7.42 12.09 -10.09
CA THR A 101 5.97 11.79 -10.12
C THR A 101 5.26 12.65 -11.15
N ARG A 102 5.50 13.97 -11.15
CA ARG A 102 4.83 14.90 -12.08
C ARG A 102 5.21 14.64 -13.53
N LEU A 103 6.42 14.16 -13.85
CA LEU A 103 6.75 13.73 -15.21
C LEU A 103 5.91 12.51 -15.63
N PHE A 104 5.80 11.49 -14.79
CA PHE A 104 5.10 10.23 -15.08
C PHE A 104 3.56 10.29 -14.88
N LYS A 105 2.98 11.46 -14.58
CA LYS A 105 1.53 11.66 -14.56
C LYS A 105 0.88 11.43 -15.94
N PHE A 106 -0.26 10.76 -15.94
CA PHE A 106 -1.16 10.74 -17.08
C PHE A 106 -1.74 12.13 -17.34
N ARG A 107 -1.95 12.49 -18.61
CA ARG A 107 -2.37 13.84 -19.06
C ARG A 107 -3.43 13.84 -20.16
N GLY A 108 -3.95 12.66 -20.51
CA GLY A 108 -5.08 12.56 -21.43
C GLY A 108 -6.41 12.83 -20.72
N ASP A 109 -7.52 12.51 -21.39
CA ASP A 109 -8.84 12.61 -20.78
C ASP A 109 -9.01 11.57 -19.65
N MET A 110 -9.43 12.05 -18.48
CA MET A 110 -9.54 11.23 -17.27
C MET A 110 -10.73 10.25 -17.34
N ASN A 111 -11.81 10.60 -18.04
CA ASN A 111 -12.96 9.72 -18.21
C ASN A 111 -12.63 8.58 -19.16
N ASP A 112 -11.95 8.88 -20.28
CA ASP A 112 -11.45 7.85 -21.19
C ASP A 112 -10.52 6.88 -20.47
N GLU A 113 -9.52 7.39 -19.73
CA GLU A 113 -8.58 6.58 -18.95
C GLU A 113 -9.29 5.71 -17.89
N MET A 114 -10.21 6.27 -17.09
CA MET A 114 -11.00 5.49 -16.13
C MET A 114 -11.80 4.37 -16.83
N ASN A 115 -12.35 4.65 -18.01
CA ASN A 115 -13.15 3.68 -18.75
C ASN A 115 -12.34 2.55 -19.42
N HIS A 116 -11.01 2.64 -19.46
CA HIS A 116 -10.16 1.49 -19.84
C HIS A 116 -10.14 0.39 -18.77
N TYR A 117 -10.41 0.72 -17.50
CA TYR A 117 -10.46 -0.26 -16.40
C TYR A 117 -11.81 -0.98 -16.32
N HIS A 118 -12.91 -0.30 -16.65
CA HIS A 118 -14.26 -0.86 -16.73
C HIS A 118 -15.16 0.04 -17.58
N PRO A 119 -16.18 -0.46 -18.32
CA PRO A 119 -17.17 0.36 -19.04
C PRO A 119 -18.04 1.30 -18.19
N ARG A 120 -17.78 1.38 -16.87
CA ARG A 120 -18.40 2.26 -15.87
C ARG A 120 -17.34 2.81 -14.92
N GLY A 121 -16.14 3.04 -15.46
CA GLY A 121 -14.96 3.38 -14.67
C GLY A 121 -15.16 4.72 -13.97
N VAL A 122 -15.76 5.68 -14.68
CA VAL A 122 -16.13 7.00 -14.14
C VAL A 122 -17.00 6.85 -12.89
N GLU A 123 -18.10 6.09 -12.96
CA GLU A 123 -19.04 5.93 -11.85
C GLU A 123 -18.41 5.20 -10.66
N ILE A 124 -17.73 4.08 -10.91
CA ILE A 124 -17.14 3.22 -9.87
C ILE A 124 -16.01 3.96 -9.12
N ILE A 125 -15.10 4.60 -9.86
CA ILE A 125 -13.92 5.26 -9.28
C ILE A 125 -14.32 6.56 -8.60
N THR A 126 -15.26 7.32 -9.16
CA THR A 126 -15.77 8.56 -8.52
C THR A 126 -16.47 8.23 -7.21
N ALA A 127 -17.40 7.26 -7.19
CA ALA A 127 -18.07 6.84 -5.95
C ALA A 127 -17.08 6.42 -4.86
N PHE A 128 -16.06 5.61 -5.20
CA PHE A 128 -15.00 5.23 -4.28
C PHE A 128 -14.23 6.44 -3.72
N VAL A 129 -13.85 7.40 -4.58
CA VAL A 129 -13.15 8.63 -4.17
C VAL A 129 -14.03 9.50 -3.27
N ASP A 130 -15.32 9.63 -3.57
CA ASP A 130 -16.27 10.40 -2.77
C ASP A 130 -16.47 9.77 -1.39
N GLY A 131 -16.49 8.43 -1.30
CA GLY A 131 -16.47 7.70 -0.04
C GLY A 131 -15.20 7.93 0.80
N VAL A 132 -14.03 7.91 0.16
CA VAL A 132 -12.74 8.28 0.79
C VAL A 132 -12.80 9.72 1.32
N ASN A 133 -13.30 10.65 0.51
CA ASN A 133 -13.43 12.06 0.83
C ASN A 133 -14.43 12.32 1.96
N ALA A 134 -15.53 11.57 2.02
CA ALA A 134 -16.49 11.63 3.12
C ALA A 134 -15.85 11.22 4.45
N TYR A 135 -15.01 10.18 4.49
CA TYR A 135 -14.29 9.85 5.71
C TYR A 135 -13.20 10.88 6.06
N ILE A 136 -12.53 11.46 5.06
CA ILE A 136 -11.58 12.56 5.28
C ILE A 136 -12.28 13.76 5.92
N ASN A 137 -13.50 14.12 5.49
CA ASN A 137 -14.30 15.17 6.13
C ASN A 137 -14.53 14.87 7.62
N VAL A 138 -15.01 13.67 7.96
CA VAL A 138 -15.22 13.24 9.36
C VAL A 138 -13.92 13.32 10.18
N ALA A 139 -12.78 12.93 9.60
CA ALA A 139 -11.48 13.00 10.27
C ALA A 139 -10.93 14.44 10.43
N LEU A 140 -11.46 15.41 9.67
CA LEU A 140 -11.10 16.83 9.75
C LEU A 140 -12.05 17.65 10.64
N GLU A 141 -13.20 17.09 11.06
CA GLU A 141 -14.07 17.69 12.08
C GLU A 141 -13.38 17.75 13.46
N ASP A 142 -12.55 16.76 13.77
CA ASP A 142 -11.72 16.70 14.98
C ASP A 142 -10.29 16.24 14.67
N PRO A 143 -9.42 17.14 14.17
CA PRO A 143 -8.04 16.81 13.83
C PRO A 143 -7.20 16.36 15.03
N ASP A 144 -7.58 16.74 16.25
CA ASP A 144 -6.92 16.32 17.49
C ASP A 144 -7.15 14.82 17.78
N ASN A 145 -8.09 14.17 17.10
CA ASN A 145 -8.30 12.72 17.15
C ASN A 145 -7.62 11.93 16.02
N LEU A 146 -6.86 12.58 15.13
CA LEU A 146 -6.05 11.87 14.13
C LEU A 146 -5.03 10.91 14.76
N SER A 147 -4.69 9.85 14.02
CA SER A 147 -3.77 8.80 14.49
C SER A 147 -2.35 9.33 14.74
N LEU A 148 -1.59 8.65 15.61
CA LEU A 148 -0.26 9.07 16.04
C LEU A 148 0.69 9.51 14.90
N PRO A 149 0.77 8.83 13.72
CA PRO A 149 1.63 9.28 12.62
C PRO A 149 1.30 10.68 12.08
N PHE A 150 0.01 11.07 12.00
CA PHE A 150 -0.39 12.44 11.61
C PHE A 150 0.14 13.47 12.62
N LYS A 151 -0.05 13.21 13.91
CA LYS A 151 0.41 14.06 15.02
C LYS A 151 1.93 14.20 15.08
N LEU A 152 2.65 13.10 14.81
CA LEU A 152 4.10 13.08 14.78
C LEU A 152 4.68 13.93 13.64
N LEU A 153 4.08 13.87 12.45
CA LEU A 153 4.52 14.66 11.28
C LEU A 153 3.90 16.06 11.22
N GLY A 154 2.88 16.36 12.02
CA GLY A 154 2.16 17.64 11.97
C GLY A 154 1.37 17.86 10.68
N ILE A 155 0.92 16.78 10.03
CA ILE A 155 0.16 16.83 8.78
C ILE A 155 -1.30 16.42 9.00
N GLN A 156 -2.16 16.69 8.02
CA GLN A 156 -3.56 16.28 7.96
C GLN A 156 -3.83 15.58 6.62
N PRO A 157 -4.82 14.67 6.52
CA PRO A 157 -5.22 14.10 5.24
C PRO A 157 -5.80 15.18 4.33
N LYS A 158 -5.57 15.05 3.01
CA LYS A 158 -6.20 15.90 1.99
C LYS A 158 -7.09 15.07 1.07
N HIS A 159 -8.11 15.70 0.50
CA HIS A 159 -9.04 15.05 -0.42
C HIS A 159 -8.34 14.39 -1.60
N TRP A 160 -8.90 13.25 -1.99
CA TRP A 160 -8.53 12.47 -3.16
C TRP A 160 -9.27 12.97 -4.41
N THR A 161 -8.68 12.69 -5.55
CA THR A 161 -9.30 12.79 -6.88
C THR A 161 -9.20 11.42 -7.57
N PRO A 162 -9.98 11.16 -8.63
CA PRO A 162 -9.84 9.93 -9.42
C PRO A 162 -8.42 9.67 -9.96
N GLU A 163 -7.64 10.73 -10.20
CA GLU A 163 -6.22 10.63 -10.57
C GLU A 163 -5.42 9.83 -9.54
N VAL A 164 -5.71 9.95 -8.24
CA VAL A 164 -5.00 9.23 -7.17
C VAL A 164 -5.19 7.72 -7.32
N VAL A 165 -6.42 7.27 -7.62
CA VAL A 165 -6.77 5.85 -7.75
C VAL A 165 -6.07 5.20 -8.94
N ILE A 166 -6.06 5.88 -10.10
CA ILE A 166 -5.48 5.34 -11.34
C ILE A 166 -4.04 5.79 -11.60
N SER A 167 -3.43 6.47 -10.62
CA SER A 167 -2.08 7.01 -10.71
C SER A 167 -1.02 5.92 -10.95
N ARG A 168 0.01 6.27 -11.70
CA ARG A 168 1.09 5.32 -12.06
C ARG A 168 2.08 5.02 -10.92
N HIS A 169 1.91 5.61 -9.73
CA HIS A 169 2.85 5.45 -8.62
C HIS A 169 2.91 4.01 -8.07
N GLN A 170 1.79 3.27 -8.08
CA GLN A 170 1.74 1.82 -7.79
C GLN A 170 1.66 0.95 -9.05
N GLY A 171 1.92 1.51 -10.24
CA GLY A 171 1.92 0.76 -11.48
C GLY A 171 2.92 -0.40 -11.44
N LEU A 172 2.50 -1.57 -11.94
CA LEU A 172 3.42 -2.67 -12.22
C LEU A 172 4.19 -2.32 -13.50
N LEU A 173 5.46 -1.90 -13.32
CA LEU A 173 6.35 -1.49 -14.39
C LEU A 173 7.43 -2.56 -14.59
N GLY A 174 7.71 -2.88 -15.85
CA GLY A 174 8.74 -3.83 -16.27
C GLY A 174 10.05 -3.15 -16.69
N ASN A 175 11.06 -4.01 -16.92
CA ASN A 175 12.30 -3.89 -17.72
C ASN A 175 13.13 -2.60 -17.80
N ILE A 176 12.67 -1.37 -17.52
CA ILE A 176 13.40 -0.11 -17.82
C ILE A 176 14.86 -0.06 -17.31
N VAL A 177 15.13 -0.61 -16.12
CA VAL A 177 16.51 -0.72 -15.56
C VAL A 177 17.36 -1.74 -16.34
N ALA A 178 16.75 -2.83 -16.79
CA ALA A 178 17.40 -3.84 -17.62
C ALA A 178 17.65 -3.31 -19.05
N GLU A 179 16.67 -2.63 -19.67
CA GLU A 179 16.83 -1.99 -20.98
C GLU A 179 17.98 -1.00 -20.98
N LEU A 180 18.02 -0.07 -20.00
CA LEU A 180 19.12 0.90 -19.90
C LEU A 180 20.47 0.20 -19.63
N LYS A 181 20.50 -0.85 -18.82
CA LYS A 181 21.72 -1.64 -18.58
C LYS A 181 22.21 -2.34 -19.84
N THR A 182 21.31 -2.93 -20.63
CA THR A 182 21.62 -3.58 -21.90
C THR A 182 22.10 -2.56 -22.93
N GLY A 183 21.40 -1.43 -23.10
CA GLY A 183 21.81 -0.37 -24.02
C GLY A 183 23.17 0.23 -23.67
N ARG A 184 23.43 0.51 -22.39
CA ARG A 184 24.77 0.93 -21.91
C ARG A 184 25.83 -0.12 -22.20
N ALA A 185 25.52 -1.41 -22.05
CA ALA A 185 26.44 -2.48 -22.39
C ALA A 185 26.72 -2.52 -23.91
N VAL A 186 25.70 -2.38 -24.76
CA VAL A 186 25.87 -2.31 -26.23
C VAL A 186 26.79 -1.15 -26.61
N CYS A 187 26.56 0.05 -26.07
CA CYS A 187 27.44 1.21 -26.27
C CYS A 187 28.88 1.00 -25.77
N THR A 188 29.11 0.16 -24.75
CA THR A 188 30.43 -0.02 -24.14
C THR A 188 31.25 -1.16 -24.77
N ILE A 189 30.60 -2.27 -25.13
CA ILE A 189 31.28 -3.51 -25.58
C ILE A 189 30.76 -4.08 -26.92
N GLY A 190 29.77 -3.44 -27.53
CA GLY A 190 29.16 -3.88 -28.79
C GLY A 190 28.15 -5.01 -28.65
N GLU A 191 27.18 -5.08 -29.57
CA GLU A 191 26.09 -6.05 -29.58
C GLU A 191 26.56 -7.49 -29.44
N ASP A 192 27.54 -7.91 -30.24
CA ASP A 192 28.04 -9.29 -30.26
C ASP A 192 28.60 -9.73 -28.90
N LYS A 193 29.23 -8.81 -28.15
CA LYS A 193 29.76 -9.13 -26.84
C LYS A 193 28.67 -9.17 -25.78
N VAL A 194 27.65 -8.31 -25.89
CA VAL A 194 26.45 -8.37 -25.05
C VAL A 194 25.71 -9.69 -25.29
N ARG A 195 25.47 -10.08 -26.54
CA ARG A 195 24.83 -11.34 -26.95
C ARG A 195 25.58 -12.59 -26.47
N GLN A 196 26.91 -12.53 -26.33
CA GLN A 196 27.72 -13.60 -25.73
C GLN A 196 27.66 -13.68 -24.20
N LEU A 197 27.34 -12.57 -23.52
CA LEU A 197 27.42 -12.47 -22.05
C LEU A 197 26.05 -12.47 -21.35
N GLN A 198 24.97 -12.17 -22.08
CA GLN A 198 23.60 -12.19 -21.55
C GLN A 198 22.81 -13.37 -22.13
N TYR A 199 21.85 -13.87 -21.35
CA TYR A 199 21.00 -14.99 -21.71
C TYR A 199 19.58 -14.48 -22.00
N TYR A 200 19.14 -14.59 -23.26
CA TYR A 200 17.86 -14.04 -23.73
C TYR A 200 16.79 -15.10 -24.06
N HIS A 201 17.12 -16.39 -23.92
CA HIS A 201 16.20 -17.47 -24.27
C HIS A 201 14.85 -17.36 -23.54
N PRO A 202 13.73 -17.69 -24.22
CA PRO A 202 13.65 -18.41 -25.50
C PRO A 202 13.80 -17.53 -26.75
N HIS A 203 14.06 -16.22 -26.62
CA HIS A 203 14.09 -15.27 -27.74
C HIS A 203 15.52 -14.78 -28.04
N ASP A 204 15.68 -14.10 -29.18
CA ASP A 204 16.90 -13.38 -29.57
C ASP A 204 16.50 -11.93 -29.90
N PRO A 205 16.81 -10.95 -29.02
CA PRO A 205 16.40 -9.57 -29.21
C PRO A 205 17.31 -8.84 -30.21
N ILE A 206 16.74 -7.85 -30.89
CA ILE A 206 17.51 -6.88 -31.65
C ILE A 206 18.26 -6.00 -30.64
N LEU A 207 19.59 -6.00 -30.72
CA LEU A 207 20.46 -5.19 -29.85
C LEU A 207 20.96 -3.92 -30.52
N GLU A 208 20.70 -3.75 -31.82
CA GLU A 208 20.97 -2.53 -32.57
C GLU A 208 20.22 -1.36 -31.91
N LEU A 209 20.97 -0.33 -31.53
CA LEU A 209 20.42 0.88 -30.93
C LEU A 209 19.90 1.82 -32.03
N ASP A 210 18.77 2.48 -31.78
CA ASP A 210 18.26 3.51 -32.67
C ASP A 210 19.33 4.60 -32.92
N PRO A 211 19.60 5.04 -34.16
CA PRO A 211 20.60 6.06 -34.48
C PRO A 211 20.44 7.41 -33.75
N MET A 212 19.29 7.69 -33.15
CA MET A 212 19.06 8.86 -32.29
C MET A 212 19.66 8.70 -30.87
N ILE A 213 20.08 7.50 -30.47
CA ILE A 213 20.68 7.23 -29.15
C ILE A 213 22.16 7.59 -29.17
N ASP A 214 22.50 8.70 -28.50
CA ASP A 214 23.90 9.04 -28.21
C ASP A 214 24.45 8.13 -27.10
N CYS A 215 25.47 7.33 -27.43
CA CYS A 215 26.12 6.43 -26.51
C CYS A 215 26.90 7.14 -25.39
N ASP A 216 27.48 8.32 -25.63
CA ASP A 216 28.19 9.05 -24.58
C ASP A 216 27.19 9.55 -23.52
N SER A 217 26.09 10.16 -23.95
CA SER A 217 24.96 10.51 -23.08
C SER A 217 24.38 9.29 -22.36
N LEU A 218 24.15 8.17 -23.06
CA LEU A 218 23.56 6.96 -22.48
C LEU A 218 24.41 6.39 -21.31
N VAL A 219 25.73 6.40 -21.46
CA VAL A 219 26.67 5.88 -20.47
C VAL A 219 26.91 6.86 -19.32
N GLN A 220 27.08 8.15 -19.60
CA GLN A 220 27.51 9.14 -18.60
C GLN A 220 26.36 9.75 -17.78
N ASN A 221 25.16 9.90 -18.34
CA ASN A 221 24.05 10.61 -17.68
C ASN A 221 23.19 9.69 -16.81
N ASP A 222 22.73 10.20 -15.65
CA ASP A 222 21.74 9.50 -14.82
C ASP A 222 20.30 9.66 -15.37
N ILE A 223 20.04 8.97 -16.48
CA ILE A 223 18.76 8.96 -17.19
C ILE A 223 17.60 8.53 -16.29
N LEU A 224 17.85 7.72 -15.25
CA LEU A 224 16.84 7.23 -14.33
C LEU A 224 16.82 7.97 -12.99
N GLY A 225 17.57 9.05 -12.79
CA GLY A 225 17.62 9.75 -11.49
C GLY A 225 16.24 10.14 -10.96
N LEU A 226 15.45 10.85 -11.77
CA LEU A 226 14.06 11.22 -11.44
C LEU A 226 13.13 10.00 -11.35
N TYR A 227 13.34 8.97 -12.18
CA TYR A 227 12.57 7.73 -12.14
C TYR A 227 12.78 7.00 -10.79
N ASN A 228 14.04 6.82 -10.39
CA ASN A 228 14.44 6.19 -9.14
C ASN A 228 13.97 7.01 -7.93
N ALA A 229 14.02 8.35 -8.00
CA ALA A 229 13.56 9.22 -6.92
C ALA A 229 12.06 9.02 -6.62
N TYR A 230 11.20 8.91 -7.64
CA TYR A 230 9.77 8.67 -7.41
C TYR A 230 9.42 7.21 -7.12
N ARG A 231 10.17 6.24 -7.66
CA ARG A 231 9.94 4.80 -7.46
C ARG A 231 10.46 4.24 -6.14
N THR A 232 11.49 4.85 -5.54
CA THR A 232 12.02 4.43 -4.23
C THR A 232 10.96 4.62 -3.15
N GLY A 233 10.96 3.76 -2.12
CA GLY A 233 10.07 3.88 -0.95
C GLY A 233 10.25 5.20 -0.18
N ILE A 234 9.25 5.56 0.64
CA ILE A 234 9.40 6.66 1.58
C ILE A 234 10.18 6.15 2.80
N ASP A 235 11.27 6.83 3.09
CA ASP A 235 12.04 6.72 4.32
C ASP A 235 11.81 7.97 5.16
N PHE A 236 11.51 7.81 6.45
CA PHE A 236 11.21 8.89 7.39
C PHE A 236 12.41 9.17 8.28
N GLN A 237 12.78 10.45 8.35
CA GLN A 237 13.95 10.94 9.07
C GLN A 237 13.52 11.67 10.35
N PRO A 238 14.35 11.75 11.41
CA PRO A 238 13.99 12.49 12.63
C PRO A 238 13.65 13.95 12.36
N SER A 239 14.22 14.55 11.31
CA SER A 239 13.90 15.92 10.86
C SER A 239 12.43 16.13 10.47
N ASP A 240 11.72 15.07 10.06
CA ASP A 240 10.35 15.17 9.57
C ASP A 240 9.32 15.24 10.71
N LEU A 241 9.71 14.87 11.94
CA LEU A 241 8.82 14.96 13.10
C LEU A 241 8.60 16.43 13.47
N ALA A 242 7.36 16.88 13.52
CA ALA A 242 7.00 18.28 13.76
C ALA A 242 7.51 18.81 15.12
N VAL A 243 7.44 17.97 16.16
CA VAL A 243 7.90 18.32 17.52
C VAL A 243 9.35 17.86 17.71
N ALA A 244 10.25 18.82 17.94
CA ALA A 244 11.68 18.55 18.09
C ALA A 244 12.03 17.62 19.26
N GLU A 245 11.25 17.62 20.33
CA GLU A 245 11.44 16.78 21.52
C GLU A 245 11.17 15.29 21.24
N ASN A 246 10.38 14.97 20.22
CA ASN A 246 10.12 13.58 19.79
C ASN A 246 11.23 13.02 18.89
N ARG A 247 12.26 13.81 18.57
CA ARG A 247 13.33 13.43 17.64
C ARG A 247 14.43 12.67 18.37
N ASN A 248 14.74 11.47 17.88
CA ASN A 248 15.95 10.76 18.26
C ASN A 248 17.19 11.60 17.94
N THR A 249 18.26 11.44 18.74
CA THR A 249 19.57 11.98 18.38
C THR A 249 20.06 11.34 17.08
N ASN A 250 20.89 12.04 16.30
CA ASN A 250 21.40 11.50 15.05
C ASN A 250 22.12 10.15 15.27
N GLU A 251 22.92 10.02 16.34
CA GLU A 251 23.59 8.76 16.68
C GLU A 251 22.61 7.62 16.97
N SER A 252 21.57 7.87 17.77
CA SER A 252 20.54 6.87 18.09
C SER A 252 19.74 6.47 16.85
N PHE A 253 19.38 7.43 15.99
CA PHE A 253 18.70 7.16 14.74
C PHE A 253 19.57 6.34 13.78
N GLN A 254 20.83 6.73 13.56
CA GLN A 254 21.74 6.02 12.66
C GLN A 254 22.02 4.58 13.15
N SER A 255 22.09 4.35 14.46
CA SER A 255 22.22 2.99 15.02
C SER A 255 20.99 2.11 14.74
N LEU A 256 19.78 2.67 14.88
CA LEU A 256 18.53 1.98 14.57
C LEU A 256 18.39 1.76 13.05
N ALA A 257 18.63 2.79 12.25
CA ALA A 257 18.58 2.73 10.79
C ALA A 257 19.55 1.69 10.24
N ALA A 258 20.81 1.66 10.70
CA ALA A 258 21.77 0.63 10.30
C ALA A 258 21.34 -0.79 10.72
N THR A 259 20.59 -0.95 11.80
CA THR A 259 20.01 -2.25 12.20
C THR A 259 18.92 -2.67 11.20
N LEU A 260 17.96 -1.79 10.93
CA LEU A 260 16.86 -2.02 9.98
C LEU A 260 17.37 -2.22 8.54
N GLU A 261 18.38 -1.46 8.09
CA GLU A 261 19.02 -1.64 6.79
C GLU A 261 19.72 -3.00 6.66
N ASN A 262 20.27 -3.53 7.75
CA ASN A 262 20.87 -4.86 7.75
C ASN A 262 19.79 -5.95 7.72
N GLU A 263 18.72 -5.81 8.49
CA GLU A 263 17.56 -6.73 8.45
C GLU A 263 16.92 -6.74 7.05
N GLU A 264 16.63 -5.57 6.48
CA GLU A 264 16.11 -5.42 5.12
C GLU A 264 17.06 -6.04 4.08
N ARG A 265 18.38 -5.86 4.22
CA ARG A 265 19.36 -6.48 3.32
C ARG A 265 19.38 -8.00 3.43
N GLU A 266 19.23 -8.59 4.61
CA GLU A 266 19.11 -10.05 4.77
C GLU A 266 17.78 -10.60 4.23
N LEU A 267 16.68 -9.84 4.34
CA LEU A 267 15.40 -10.16 3.70
C LEU A 267 15.50 -10.08 2.16
N GLN A 268 16.07 -9.00 1.62
CA GLN A 268 16.21 -8.78 0.18
C GLN A 268 17.19 -9.73 -0.51
N LYS A 269 18.20 -10.25 0.21
CA LYS A 269 19.05 -11.35 -0.29
C LYS A 269 18.25 -12.59 -0.69
N ARG A 270 17.10 -12.82 -0.05
CA ARG A 270 16.19 -13.94 -0.36
C ARG A 270 15.03 -13.53 -1.27
N SER A 271 14.61 -12.26 -1.26
CA SER A 271 13.39 -11.82 -1.95
C SER A 271 13.34 -12.13 -3.46
N ILE A 272 14.48 -12.14 -4.17
CA ILE A 272 14.52 -12.49 -5.60
C ILE A 272 14.19 -13.99 -5.82
N GLU A 273 14.50 -14.85 -4.85
CA GLU A 273 14.13 -16.28 -4.85
C GLU A 273 12.76 -16.53 -4.19
N ASP A 274 12.32 -15.67 -3.26
CA ASP A 274 11.05 -15.78 -2.52
C ASP A 274 9.84 -15.10 -3.21
N ILE A 275 10.04 -14.26 -4.23
CA ILE A 275 8.93 -13.68 -5.01
C ILE A 275 8.40 -14.73 -6.00
N GLY A 276 7.17 -15.18 -5.74
CA GLY A 276 6.52 -16.23 -6.51
C GLY A 276 4.99 -16.16 -6.43
N SER A 277 4.33 -17.16 -7.00
CA SER A 277 2.91 -17.41 -6.78
C SER A 277 2.60 -18.85 -7.15
N ASN A 278 1.86 -19.54 -6.28
CA ASN A 278 1.13 -20.73 -6.67
C ASN A 278 -0.30 -20.32 -7.08
N ASN A 279 -0.89 -21.07 -8.01
CA ASN A 279 -2.30 -20.99 -8.34
C ASN A 279 -2.77 -22.35 -8.87
N TRP A 280 -3.71 -23.00 -8.17
CA TRP A 280 -4.24 -24.32 -8.56
C TRP A 280 -5.75 -24.23 -8.79
N VAL A 281 -6.22 -24.97 -9.80
CA VAL A 281 -7.65 -25.22 -10.06
C VAL A 281 -7.84 -26.73 -10.24
N VAL A 282 -8.81 -27.30 -9.53
CA VAL A 282 -9.12 -28.73 -9.53
C VAL A 282 -10.58 -28.93 -9.92
N SER A 283 -10.85 -29.78 -10.93
CA SER A 283 -12.22 -30.14 -11.33
C SER A 283 -12.93 -30.89 -10.21
N GLY A 284 -14.26 -30.74 -10.12
CA GLY A 284 -15.10 -31.54 -9.20
C GLY A 284 -14.96 -33.05 -9.42
N ASP A 285 -14.62 -33.50 -10.63
CA ASP A 285 -14.35 -34.93 -10.93
C ASP A 285 -13.14 -35.49 -10.15
N LEU A 286 -12.30 -34.61 -9.59
CA LEU A 286 -11.09 -34.94 -8.85
C LEU A 286 -11.21 -34.63 -7.34
N THR A 287 -12.40 -34.21 -6.87
CA THR A 287 -12.66 -33.88 -5.45
C THR A 287 -13.63 -34.87 -4.82
N GLN A 288 -13.63 -34.95 -3.49
CA GLN A 288 -14.44 -35.93 -2.75
C GLN A 288 -15.94 -35.57 -2.72
N ASP A 289 -16.25 -34.29 -2.83
CA ASP A 289 -17.60 -33.72 -2.72
C ASP A 289 -18.21 -33.31 -4.08
N GLY A 290 -17.44 -33.43 -5.16
CA GLY A 290 -17.87 -33.08 -6.52
C GLY A 290 -17.80 -31.58 -6.85
N TRP A 291 -17.31 -30.73 -5.94
CA TRP A 291 -17.20 -29.29 -6.17
C TRP A 291 -15.79 -28.91 -6.65
N PRO A 292 -15.66 -27.93 -7.56
CA PRO A 292 -14.35 -27.46 -8.00
C PRO A 292 -13.63 -26.70 -6.88
N LEU A 293 -12.31 -26.84 -6.82
CA LEU A 293 -11.46 -26.11 -5.87
C LEU A 293 -10.56 -25.12 -6.62
N MET A 294 -10.38 -23.94 -6.04
CA MET A 294 -9.42 -22.92 -6.49
C MET A 294 -8.56 -22.49 -5.30
N ILE A 295 -7.24 -22.44 -5.50
CA ILE A 295 -6.28 -22.04 -4.47
C ILE A 295 -5.37 -20.95 -5.05
N ASN A 296 -5.41 -19.77 -4.45
CA ASN A 296 -4.58 -18.63 -4.81
C ASN A 296 -3.59 -18.34 -3.67
N ASP A 297 -2.29 -18.43 -3.95
CA ASP A 297 -1.22 -18.34 -2.94
C ASP A 297 -0.06 -17.48 -3.51
N PRO A 298 -0.18 -16.14 -3.40
CA PRO A 298 0.78 -15.20 -3.97
C PRO A 298 1.88 -14.87 -2.96
N HIS A 299 3.13 -15.22 -3.28
CA HIS A 299 4.28 -14.95 -2.41
C HIS A 299 4.78 -13.53 -2.63
N ARG A 300 4.57 -12.70 -1.61
CA ARG A 300 4.96 -11.29 -1.57
C ARG A 300 5.59 -11.00 -0.21
N ALA A 301 6.55 -10.07 -0.19
CA ALA A 301 7.11 -9.55 1.05
C ALA A 301 5.98 -9.04 1.98
N GLN A 302 6.09 -9.38 3.26
CA GLN A 302 5.19 -8.86 4.28
C GLN A 302 5.55 -7.41 4.56
N ALA A 303 4.59 -6.50 4.39
CA ALA A 303 4.76 -5.07 4.61
C ALA A 303 3.75 -4.58 5.64
N VAL A 304 4.12 -3.52 6.38
CA VAL A 304 3.24 -2.80 7.30
C VAL A 304 3.13 -1.35 6.83
N PRO A 305 1.94 -0.87 6.43
CA PRO A 305 0.69 -1.62 6.22
C PRO A 305 0.76 -2.60 5.04
N SER A 306 -0.07 -3.64 5.08
CA SER A 306 -0.10 -4.68 4.04
C SER A 306 -0.59 -4.14 2.69
N LEU A 307 0.08 -4.56 1.62
CA LEU A 307 -0.33 -4.33 0.22
C LEU A 307 -1.75 -4.84 -0.06
N ARG A 308 -2.21 -5.88 0.67
CA ARG A 308 -3.56 -6.44 0.52
C ARG A 308 -4.53 -5.77 1.48
N TYR A 309 -5.71 -5.40 0.99
CA TYR A 309 -6.89 -5.08 1.78
C TYR A 309 -7.97 -6.11 1.46
N TRP A 310 -8.64 -6.62 2.50
CA TRP A 310 -9.69 -7.63 2.35
C TRP A 310 -11.04 -6.97 2.62
N VAL A 311 -11.97 -7.16 1.70
CA VAL A 311 -13.33 -6.65 1.76
C VAL A 311 -14.26 -7.62 1.01
N HIS A 312 -15.48 -7.77 1.52
CA HIS A 312 -16.59 -8.42 0.87
C HIS A 312 -17.61 -7.35 0.46
N LEU A 313 -18.07 -7.43 -0.78
CA LEU A 313 -19.00 -6.52 -1.46
C LEU A 313 -20.16 -7.35 -2.02
#